data_AF-A0A6G8NKX3-F1
#
_entry.id   AF-A0A6G8NKX3-F1
#
_cell.length_a   1.000
_cell.length_b   1.000
_cell.length_c   1.000
_cell.angle_alpha   90.00
_cell.angle_beta   90.00
_cell.angle_gamma   90.00
#
_symmetry.space_group_name_H-M   'P 1'
#
loop_
_entity.id
_entity.type
_entity.pdbx_description
1 polymer ?
#
loop_
_entity_poly.entity_id
_entity_poly.type
_entity_poly.pdbx_seq_one_letter_code
_entity_poly.pdbx_strand_id
1 'polypeptide(L)'
;MPVIRVVRLESDPESEFPAAAVMARMLASAAKPIREVPPNHSRIERTLPGNPNGLTVEQHVFPLCSMQAFVGPVKRVSLFEMSEGKSRRVKPKNVVFCAERAWDQRTEGVLMKQIEDEFQDIVQPILRGQAHSIAPEQKHAIDRMFALWYMRSRHRNLEAQEIQLNSVSGSALTKTEEENLEMNNYMYIRPGGKMPARQFNGMRLQQLINDYTRDLDVLTGWGAFMPDPASSSCRTFQGTRSSHSLRTCPYSVSTGRNDR
;
A
#
# COMPACT_ATOMS: atom_id res chain seq x y z
N MET A 1 2.65 -18.93 18.45
CA MET A 1 1.79 -17.75 18.21
C MET A 1 2.71 -16.58 17.91
N PRO A 2 2.65 -15.93 16.73
CA PRO A 2 3.49 -14.77 16.50
C PRO A 2 2.85 -13.58 17.21
N VAL A 3 3.33 -13.30 18.43
CA VAL A 3 3.21 -11.96 19.00
C VAL A 3 4.15 -11.09 18.17
N ILE A 4 3.63 -10.20 17.34
CA ILE A 4 4.47 -9.25 16.60
C ILE A 4 4.93 -8.18 17.60
N ARG A 5 6.02 -8.47 18.32
CA ARG A 5 6.78 -7.48 19.07
C ARG A 5 7.82 -6.89 18.13
N VAL A 6 7.63 -5.63 17.74
CA VAL A 6 8.70 -4.85 17.10
C VAL A 6 9.67 -4.42 18.19
N VAL A 7 10.74 -5.19 18.36
CA VAL A 7 11.86 -4.82 19.24
C VAL A 7 12.77 -3.90 18.43
N ARG A 8 13.13 -2.74 19.01
CA ARG A 8 14.22 -1.89 18.51
C ARG A 8 15.51 -2.72 18.60
N LEU A 9 16.11 -3.07 17.46
CA LEU A 9 17.51 -3.52 17.46
C LEU A 9 18.35 -2.27 17.75
N GLU A 10 18.77 -2.14 18.99
CA GLU A 10 19.67 -1.08 19.48
C GLU A 10 21.06 -1.23 18.85
N SER A 11 21.23 -0.92 17.56
CA SER A 11 22.59 -0.74 17.01
C SER A 11 22.72 -0.08 15.64
N ASP A 12 21.69 0.58 15.08
CA ASP A 12 21.89 1.31 13.81
C ASP A 12 21.31 2.73 13.85
N PRO A 13 22.15 3.73 14.17
CA PRO A 13 21.75 5.14 14.26
C PRO A 13 21.60 5.84 12.89
N GLU A 14 21.85 5.17 11.75
CA GLU A 14 21.78 5.77 10.40
C GLU A 14 20.48 5.45 9.63
N SER A 15 19.57 4.66 10.21
CA SER A 15 18.28 4.35 9.56
C SER A 15 17.28 5.49 9.78
N GLU A 16 17.15 6.43 8.84
CA GLU A 16 16.22 7.58 8.96
C GLU A 16 14.73 7.22 9.11
N PHE A 17 14.28 5.99 8.87
CA PHE A 17 12.88 5.60 9.14
C PHE A 17 12.75 4.12 9.55
N PRO A 18 13.26 3.71 10.71
CA PRO A 18 13.28 2.29 11.12
C PRO A 18 11.86 1.75 11.23
N ALA A 19 10.91 2.56 11.72
CA ALA A 19 9.51 2.16 11.84
C ALA A 19 8.82 2.00 10.47
N ALA A 20 9.08 2.88 9.50
CA ALA A 20 8.53 2.73 8.15
C ALA A 20 9.19 1.58 7.38
N ALA A 21 10.50 1.37 7.56
CA ALA A 21 11.22 0.24 6.99
C ALA A 21 10.79 -1.10 7.62
N VAL A 22 10.52 -1.13 8.93
CA VAL A 22 9.98 -2.30 9.62
C VAL A 22 8.52 -2.54 9.23
N MET A 23 7.68 -1.51 9.12
CA MET A 23 6.32 -1.66 8.58
C MET A 23 6.34 -2.12 7.12
N ALA A 24 7.21 -1.57 6.28
CA ALA A 24 7.38 -2.01 4.90
C ALA A 24 7.89 -3.45 4.83
N ARG A 25 8.81 -3.85 5.71
CA ARG A 25 9.34 -5.21 5.81
C ARG A 25 8.32 -6.19 6.40
N MET A 26 7.50 -5.77 7.36
CA MET A 26 6.40 -6.56 7.94
C MET A 26 5.25 -6.70 6.95
N LEU A 27 4.86 -5.63 6.27
CA LEU A 27 3.94 -5.66 5.14
C LEU A 27 4.48 -6.56 4.03
N ALA A 28 5.78 -6.49 3.70
CA ALA A 28 6.40 -7.30 2.66
C ALA A 28 6.62 -8.77 3.05
N SER A 29 6.75 -9.08 4.34
CA SER A 29 6.92 -10.46 4.84
C SER A 29 5.58 -11.15 5.18
N ALA A 30 4.57 -10.38 5.63
CA ALA A 30 3.18 -10.84 5.70
C ALA A 30 2.51 -10.87 4.31
N ALA A 31 3.03 -10.08 3.38
CA ALA A 31 2.69 -10.19 1.98
C ALA A 31 3.29 -11.45 1.39
N LYS A 32 2.45 -12.35 0.87
CA LYS A 32 2.87 -13.18 -0.28
C LYS A 32 3.47 -12.22 -1.32
N PRO A 33 4.61 -12.57 -1.98
CA PRO A 33 5.20 -11.72 -3.01
C PRO A 33 4.09 -11.21 -3.92
N ILE A 34 4.13 -9.92 -4.27
CA ILE A 34 3.20 -9.34 -5.25
C ILE A 34 3.25 -10.30 -6.43
N ARG A 35 2.13 -10.99 -6.69
CA ARG A 35 2.03 -11.97 -7.76
C ARG A 35 2.59 -11.27 -8.99
N GLU A 36 3.63 -11.83 -9.60
CA GLU A 36 4.25 -11.25 -10.80
C GLU A 36 3.10 -10.86 -11.72
N VAL A 37 3.10 -9.60 -12.17
CA VAL A 37 2.06 -9.11 -13.08
C VAL A 37 2.02 -10.12 -14.23
N PRO A 38 0.90 -10.83 -14.44
CA PRO A 38 0.85 -11.81 -15.52
C PRO A 38 1.25 -11.11 -16.82
N PRO A 39 2.07 -11.73 -17.67
CA PRO A 39 2.53 -11.11 -18.91
C PRO A 39 1.36 -10.64 -19.79
N ASN A 40 0.16 -11.21 -19.60
CA ASN A 40 -1.10 -10.77 -20.15
C ASN A 40 -1.95 -10.02 -19.10
N HIS A 41 -1.75 -8.71 -18.96
CA HIS A 41 -2.78 -7.84 -18.40
C HIS A 41 -3.57 -7.21 -19.56
N SER A 42 -4.87 -7.07 -19.39
CA SER A 42 -5.70 -6.47 -20.42
C SER A 42 -5.50 -4.95 -20.45
N ARG A 43 -5.51 -4.35 -21.66
CA ARG A 43 -5.48 -2.90 -21.80
C ARG A 43 -6.73 -2.29 -21.17
N ILE A 44 -6.55 -1.19 -20.45
CA ILE A 44 -7.66 -0.49 -19.79
C ILE A 44 -8.77 -0.10 -20.77
N GLU A 45 -10.00 -0.29 -20.34
CA GLU A 45 -11.14 0.35 -21.00
C GLU A 45 -11.08 1.86 -20.75
N ARG A 46 -10.81 2.60 -21.82
CA ARG A 46 -10.75 4.07 -21.79
C ARG A 46 -12.14 4.63 -21.51
N THR A 47 -12.22 5.77 -20.83
CA THR A 47 -13.45 6.55 -20.75
C THR A 47 -13.81 7.18 -22.10
N LEU A 48 -14.95 7.86 -22.17
CA LEU A 48 -15.22 8.82 -23.23
C LEU A 48 -14.11 9.90 -23.29
N PRO A 49 -13.83 10.48 -24.48
CA PRO A 49 -12.87 11.56 -24.63
C PRO A 49 -13.16 12.70 -23.63
N GLY A 50 -12.13 13.11 -22.89
CA GLY A 50 -12.26 14.15 -21.87
C GLY A 50 -12.86 13.68 -20.53
N ASN A 51 -13.30 12.42 -20.41
CA ASN A 51 -13.90 11.85 -19.20
C ASN A 51 -15.02 12.76 -18.63
N PRO A 52 -16.10 13.02 -19.40
CA PRO A 52 -17.13 13.99 -19.03
C PRO A 52 -17.83 13.64 -17.71
N ASN A 53 -17.90 12.35 -17.39
CA ASN A 53 -18.51 11.86 -16.15
C ASN A 53 -17.55 11.87 -14.95
N GLY A 54 -16.30 12.32 -15.11
CA GLY A 54 -15.35 12.43 -14.00
C GLY A 54 -14.99 11.09 -13.34
N LEU A 55 -15.09 9.97 -14.08
CA LEU A 55 -14.82 8.64 -13.55
C LEU A 55 -13.34 8.51 -13.15
N THR A 56 -13.07 7.84 -12.04
CA THR A 56 -11.70 7.73 -11.52
C THR A 56 -10.90 6.72 -12.34
N VAL A 57 -9.89 7.20 -13.08
CA VAL A 57 -9.00 6.35 -13.89
C VAL A 57 -7.74 5.97 -13.10
N GLU A 58 -7.08 6.95 -12.49
CA GLU A 58 -5.90 6.75 -11.63
C GLU A 58 -6.37 6.44 -10.20
N GLN A 59 -6.70 5.18 -9.96
CA GLN A 59 -7.19 4.71 -8.65
C GLN A 59 -6.01 4.42 -7.75
N HIS A 60 -6.02 4.93 -6.52
CA HIS A 60 -4.85 4.82 -5.66
C HIS A 60 -4.85 3.51 -4.86
N VAL A 61 -3.73 2.78 -4.90
CA VAL A 61 -3.48 1.64 -3.99
C VAL A 61 -3.31 2.15 -2.56
N PHE A 62 -2.52 3.21 -2.40
CA PHE A 62 -2.36 3.95 -1.16
C PHE A 62 -3.03 5.32 -1.28
N PRO A 63 -4.00 5.66 -0.41
CA PRO A 63 -4.73 6.91 -0.50
C PRO A 63 -3.79 8.10 -0.58
N LEU A 64 -4.14 9.06 -1.43
CA LEU A 64 -3.32 10.26 -1.62
C LEU A 64 -3.15 11.02 -0.30
N CYS A 65 -4.18 11.06 0.55
CA CYS A 65 -4.11 11.70 1.87
C CYS A 65 -3.05 11.03 2.77
N SER A 66 -3.00 9.70 2.83
CA SER A 66 -1.96 8.97 3.56
C SER A 66 -0.56 9.26 3.01
N MET A 67 -0.43 9.51 1.70
CA MET A 67 0.85 9.83 1.08
C MET A 67 1.29 11.29 1.29
N GLN A 68 0.38 12.22 1.58
CA GLN A 68 0.68 13.66 1.69
C GLN A 68 1.76 13.95 2.73
N ALA A 69 1.76 13.22 3.86
CA ALA A 69 2.78 13.35 4.90
C ALA A 69 4.21 13.05 4.39
N PHE A 70 4.33 12.29 3.29
CA PHE A 70 5.60 11.90 2.67
C PHE A 70 5.94 12.72 1.42
N VAL A 71 5.10 13.69 1.05
CA VAL A 71 5.35 14.56 -0.09
C VAL A 71 6.34 15.65 0.32
N GLY A 72 7.57 15.53 -0.18
CA GLY A 72 8.60 16.56 0.04
C GLY A 72 8.33 17.85 -0.74
N PRO A 73 9.19 18.88 -0.58
CA PRO A 73 9.00 20.21 -1.16
C PRO A 73 8.81 20.22 -2.69
N VAL A 74 9.38 19.23 -3.39
CA VAL A 74 9.33 19.09 -4.85
C VAL A 74 8.07 18.31 -5.31
N LYS A 75 7.03 18.21 -4.47
CA LYS A 75 5.78 17.48 -4.74
C LYS A 75 6.01 16.01 -5.16
N ARG A 76 7.00 15.37 -4.52
CA ARG A 76 7.40 13.98 -4.78
C ARG A 76 7.59 13.21 -3.48
N VAL A 77 7.37 11.91 -3.55
CA VAL A 77 7.59 10.94 -2.48
C VAL A 77 8.90 10.20 -2.76
N SER A 78 9.70 9.98 -1.71
CA SER A 78 10.88 9.11 -1.77
C SER A 78 10.42 7.65 -1.72
N LEU A 79 10.70 6.89 -2.77
CA LEU A 79 10.41 5.46 -2.86
C LEU A 79 11.73 4.69 -2.73
N PHE A 80 11.77 3.73 -1.82
CA PHE A 80 12.84 2.76 -1.72
C PHE A 80 12.41 1.41 -2.31
N GLU A 81 13.14 0.95 -3.32
CA GLU A 81 12.89 -0.30 -4.02
C GLU A 81 13.76 -1.40 -3.42
N MET A 82 13.15 -2.26 -2.61
CA MET A 82 13.87 -3.28 -1.83
C MET A 82 14.58 -4.31 -2.70
N SER A 83 14.02 -4.67 -3.86
CA SER A 83 14.63 -5.62 -4.80
C SER A 83 15.94 -5.12 -5.38
N GLU A 84 16.05 -3.82 -5.63
CA GLU A 84 17.26 -3.20 -6.20
C GLU A 84 18.14 -2.50 -5.16
N GLY A 85 17.64 -2.30 -3.94
CA GLY A 85 18.32 -1.52 -2.91
C GLY A 85 18.47 -0.04 -3.27
N LYS A 86 17.58 0.52 -4.09
CA LYS A 86 17.70 1.89 -4.63
C LYS A 86 16.57 2.80 -4.17
N SER A 87 16.90 4.07 -3.99
CA SER A 87 15.93 5.13 -3.74
C SER A 87 15.69 5.97 -5.00
N ARG A 88 14.43 6.31 -5.28
CA ARG A 88 14.05 7.26 -6.33
C ARG A 88 12.89 8.16 -5.90
N ARG A 89 12.81 9.36 -6.48
CA ARG A 89 11.73 10.32 -6.18
C ARG A 89 10.62 10.29 -7.23
N VAL A 90 9.42 9.95 -6.81
CA VAL A 90 8.26 9.73 -7.67
C VAL A 90 7.11 10.65 -7.33
N LYS A 91 6.27 10.97 -8.31
CA LYS A 91 5.02 11.69 -8.05
C LYS A 91 4.05 10.75 -7.30
N PRO A 92 3.13 11.28 -6.47
CA PRO A 92 2.11 10.45 -5.82
C PRO A 92 1.23 9.68 -6.82
N LYS A 93 0.97 10.27 -7.99
CA LYS A 93 0.26 9.66 -9.12
C LYS A 93 1.12 8.71 -9.98
N ASN A 94 2.31 8.34 -9.53
CA ASN A 94 3.14 7.42 -10.30
C ASN A 94 2.48 6.04 -10.33
N VAL A 95 2.62 5.34 -11.45
CA VAL A 95 2.08 4.00 -11.63
C VAL A 95 2.46 3.05 -10.50
N VAL A 96 3.56 3.22 -9.76
CA VAL A 96 3.86 2.36 -8.61
C VAL A 96 2.77 2.39 -7.51
N PHE A 97 2.08 3.52 -7.33
CA PHE A 97 1.06 3.74 -6.30
C PHE A 97 -0.38 3.68 -6.82
N CYS A 98 -0.58 3.62 -8.14
CA CYS A 98 -1.90 3.67 -8.74
C CYS A 98 -2.24 2.37 -9.49
N ALA A 99 -3.48 1.95 -9.42
CA ALA A 99 -4.11 1.03 -10.34
C ALA A 99 -4.76 1.84 -11.48
N GLU A 100 -4.71 1.33 -12.70
CA GLU A 100 -5.37 1.98 -13.83
C GLU A 100 -6.76 1.36 -14.03
N ARG A 101 -7.79 2.01 -13.46
CA ARG A 101 -9.21 1.65 -13.57
C ARG A 101 -9.48 0.16 -13.31
N ALA A 102 -8.86 -0.40 -12.27
CA ALA A 102 -8.94 -1.82 -11.93
C ALA A 102 -10.24 -2.19 -11.22
N TRP A 103 -10.91 -1.25 -10.57
CA TRP A 103 -12.25 -1.42 -9.99
C TRP A 103 -13.19 -0.31 -10.47
N ASP A 104 -14.49 -0.42 -10.21
CA ASP A 104 -15.48 0.54 -10.67
C ASP A 104 -15.58 1.80 -9.78
N GLN A 105 -16.29 2.81 -10.28
CA GLN A 105 -16.48 4.08 -9.57
C GLN A 105 -17.18 3.91 -8.21
N ARG A 106 -18.14 2.98 -8.09
CA ARG A 106 -18.81 2.68 -6.82
C ARG A 106 -17.83 2.20 -5.77
N THR A 107 -16.99 1.25 -6.14
CA THR A 107 -16.01 0.67 -5.21
C THR A 107 -15.02 1.73 -4.76
N GLU A 108 -14.50 2.54 -5.69
CA GLU A 108 -13.55 3.62 -5.36
C GLU A 108 -14.20 4.72 -4.52
N GLY A 109 -15.28 5.32 -5.02
CA GLY A 109 -15.83 6.57 -4.51
C GLY A 109 -16.75 6.43 -3.31
N VAL A 110 -17.31 5.24 -3.06
CA VAL A 110 -18.24 5.00 -1.95
C VAL A 110 -17.62 4.04 -0.93
N LEU A 111 -17.34 2.81 -1.35
CA LEU A 111 -16.98 1.74 -0.42
C LEU A 111 -15.58 1.95 0.19
N MET A 112 -14.58 2.15 -0.66
CA MET A 112 -13.20 2.29 -0.21
C MET A 112 -12.95 3.66 0.43
N LYS A 113 -13.57 4.72 -0.11
CA LYS A 113 -13.51 6.05 0.48
C LYS A 113 -13.97 6.06 1.95
N GLN A 114 -15.04 5.35 2.29
CA GLN A 114 -15.49 5.26 3.67
C GLN A 114 -14.41 4.69 4.60
N ILE A 115 -13.73 3.61 4.17
CA ILE A 115 -12.62 3.00 4.93
C ILE A 115 -11.47 4.00 5.11
N GLU A 116 -11.13 4.73 4.05
CA GLU A 116 -10.09 5.75 4.09
C GLU A 116 -10.42 6.88 5.05
N ASP A 117 -11.66 7.40 5.01
CA ASP A 117 -12.09 8.49 5.87
C ASP A 117 -12.09 8.07 7.35
N GLU A 118 -12.64 6.90 7.68
CA GLU A 118 -12.62 6.34 9.04
C GLU A 118 -11.18 6.20 9.59
N PHE A 119 -10.26 5.74 8.74
CA PHE A 119 -8.84 5.64 9.11
C PHE A 119 -8.21 7.01 9.33
N GLN A 120 -8.47 7.97 8.44
CA GLN A 120 -7.92 9.32 8.56
C GLN A 120 -8.37 10.01 9.84
N ASP A 121 -9.63 9.86 10.24
CA ASP A 121 -10.16 10.43 11.48
C ASP A 121 -9.40 9.92 12.73
N ILE A 122 -8.90 8.69 12.69
CA ILE A 122 -8.11 8.09 13.78
C ILE A 122 -6.66 8.59 13.75
N VAL A 123 -6.03 8.63 12.57
CA VAL A 123 -4.59 8.92 12.49
C VAL A 123 -4.26 10.40 12.51
N GLN A 124 -5.16 11.28 12.08
CA GLN A 124 -4.90 12.72 12.03
C GLN A 124 -4.57 13.33 13.41
N PRO A 125 -5.29 13.03 14.49
CA PRO A 125 -4.90 13.46 15.84
C PRO A 125 -3.52 12.93 16.26
N ILE A 126 -3.18 11.69 15.90
CA ILE A 126 -1.86 11.09 16.22
C ILE A 126 -0.75 11.84 15.49
N LEU A 127 -0.93 12.12 14.20
CA LEU A 127 0.03 12.88 13.39
C LEU A 127 0.22 14.32 13.90
N ARG A 128 -0.80 14.90 14.54
CA ARG A 128 -0.73 16.23 15.17
C ARG A 128 -0.21 16.20 16.61
N GLY A 129 0.13 15.02 17.14
CA GLY A 129 0.56 14.84 18.52
C GLY A 129 -0.54 15.04 19.57
N GLN A 130 -1.81 15.02 19.16
CA GLN A 130 -2.99 15.19 20.03
C GLN A 130 -3.44 13.86 20.66
N ALA A 131 -2.97 12.74 20.11
CA ALA A 131 -3.18 11.39 20.65
C ALA A 131 -1.89 10.58 20.52
N HIS A 132 -1.66 9.67 21.47
CA HIS A 132 -0.45 8.83 21.51
C HIS A 132 -0.73 7.33 21.45
N SER A 133 -2.00 6.95 21.30
CA SER A 133 -2.42 5.55 21.23
C SER A 133 -3.65 5.41 20.34
N ILE A 134 -3.88 4.18 19.88
CA ILE A 134 -5.09 3.78 19.16
C ILE A 134 -5.99 3.08 20.18
N ALA A 135 -7.22 3.56 20.33
CA ALA A 135 -8.17 2.99 21.28
C ALA A 135 -8.66 1.60 20.78
N PRO A 136 -9.03 0.66 21.68
CA PRO A 136 -9.54 -0.65 21.28
C PRO A 136 -10.72 -0.59 20.30
N GLU A 137 -11.61 0.39 20.47
CA GLU A 137 -12.79 0.61 19.62
C GLU A 137 -12.42 1.06 18.20
N GLN A 138 -11.24 1.67 18.03
CA GLN A 138 -10.72 2.13 16.75
C GLN A 138 -10.04 1.03 15.96
N LYS A 139 -9.72 -0.11 16.59
CA LYS A 139 -8.98 -1.23 15.98
C LYS A 139 -9.59 -1.65 14.65
N HIS A 140 -10.92 -1.82 14.60
CA HIS A 140 -11.61 -2.32 13.42
C HIS A 140 -11.39 -1.43 12.18
N ALA A 141 -11.38 -0.10 12.35
CA ALA A 141 -11.11 0.81 11.25
C ALA A 141 -9.66 0.71 10.75
N ILE A 142 -8.69 0.50 11.66
CA ILE A 142 -7.29 0.24 11.28
C ILE A 142 -7.16 -1.09 10.53
N ASP A 143 -7.84 -2.15 10.98
CA ASP A 143 -7.86 -3.46 10.30
C ASP A 143 -8.42 -3.33 8.88
N ARG A 144 -9.55 -2.64 8.72
CA ARG A 144 -10.17 -2.39 7.40
C ARG A 144 -9.22 -1.65 6.47
N MET A 145 -8.52 -0.63 6.97
CA MET A 145 -7.54 0.12 6.18
C MET A 145 -6.37 -0.76 5.74
N PHE A 146 -5.82 -1.55 6.67
CA PHE A 146 -4.74 -2.48 6.38
C PHE A 146 -5.18 -3.53 5.34
N ALA A 147 -6.38 -4.09 5.49
CA ALA A 147 -6.95 -5.02 4.54
C ALA A 147 -7.17 -4.39 3.17
N LEU A 148 -7.64 -3.14 3.11
CA LEU A 148 -7.80 -2.38 1.88
C LEU A 148 -6.46 -2.24 1.14
N TRP A 149 -5.39 -1.78 1.81
CA TRP A 149 -4.05 -1.69 1.21
C TRP A 149 -3.56 -3.04 0.70
N TYR A 150 -3.70 -4.08 1.53
CA TYR A 150 -3.26 -5.43 1.19
C TYR A 150 -3.96 -5.97 -0.07
N MET A 151 -5.27 -5.73 -0.20
CA MET A 151 -6.05 -6.24 -1.32
C MET A 151 -5.86 -5.40 -2.58
N ARG A 152 -5.88 -4.06 -2.49
CA ARG A 152 -5.61 -3.18 -3.63
C ARG A 152 -4.23 -3.44 -4.24
N SER A 153 -3.20 -3.68 -3.42
CA SER A 153 -1.85 -3.95 -3.94
C SER A 153 -1.78 -5.22 -4.80
N ARG A 154 -2.72 -6.16 -4.59
CA ARG A 154 -2.77 -7.47 -5.28
C ARG A 154 -3.78 -7.54 -6.42
N HIS A 155 -4.78 -6.67 -6.42
CA HIS A 155 -5.89 -6.68 -7.39
C HIS A 155 -5.94 -5.40 -8.23
N ARG A 156 -4.81 -4.69 -8.29
CA ARG A 156 -4.60 -3.47 -9.08
C ARG A 156 -4.48 -3.68 -10.59
N ASN A 157 -4.48 -4.93 -11.06
CA ASN A 157 -4.39 -5.29 -12.48
C ASN A 157 -5.56 -6.20 -12.84
N LEU A 158 -6.11 -6.01 -14.04
CA LEU A 158 -7.17 -6.85 -14.59
C LEU A 158 -6.63 -7.78 -15.67
N GLU A 159 -6.89 -9.08 -15.51
CA GLU A 159 -6.52 -10.11 -16.49
C GLU A 159 -7.36 -10.01 -17.78
N ALA A 160 -8.60 -9.54 -17.67
CA ALA A 160 -9.52 -9.31 -18.79
C ALA A 160 -10.33 -8.02 -18.58
N GLN A 161 -10.88 -7.44 -19.65
CA GLN A 161 -11.81 -6.30 -19.55
C GLN A 161 -13.25 -6.72 -19.32
N GLU A 162 -13.60 -7.97 -19.66
CA GLU A 162 -14.93 -8.53 -19.51
C GLU A 162 -14.85 -9.91 -18.85
N ILE A 163 -15.88 -10.25 -18.09
CA ILE A 163 -16.11 -11.57 -17.51
C ILE A 163 -17.43 -12.09 -18.08
N GLN A 164 -17.44 -13.36 -18.47
CA GLN A 164 -18.65 -14.03 -18.93
C GLN A 164 -19.47 -14.49 -17.73
N LEU A 165 -20.72 -14.03 -17.64
CA LEU A 165 -21.72 -14.55 -16.74
C LEU A 165 -22.62 -15.51 -17.50
N ASN A 166 -22.73 -16.75 -17.00
CA ASN A 166 -23.58 -17.76 -17.61
C ASN A 166 -25.04 -17.51 -17.23
N SER A 167 -25.93 -17.69 -18.20
CA SER A 167 -27.39 -17.58 -17.99
C SER A 167 -27.88 -16.20 -17.54
N VAL A 168 -27.10 -15.14 -17.81
CA VAL A 168 -27.52 -13.75 -17.55
C VAL A 168 -27.62 -13.01 -18.87
N SER A 169 -28.77 -12.40 -19.12
CA SER A 169 -28.95 -11.47 -20.24
C SER A 169 -28.54 -10.06 -19.81
N GLY A 170 -27.95 -9.32 -20.74
CA GLY A 170 -27.58 -7.91 -20.54
C GLY A 170 -28.28 -6.99 -21.52
N SER A 171 -28.09 -5.69 -21.33
CA SER A 171 -28.72 -4.63 -22.12
C SER A 171 -27.74 -4.07 -23.15
N ALA A 172 -28.23 -3.76 -24.35
CA ALA A 172 -27.45 -3.09 -25.39
C ALA A 172 -27.38 -1.58 -25.09
N LEU A 173 -26.45 -1.20 -24.20
CA LEU A 173 -26.20 0.19 -23.81
C LEU A 173 -25.11 0.80 -24.69
N THR A 174 -25.25 2.10 -24.96
CA THR A 174 -24.15 2.92 -25.48
C THR A 174 -23.12 3.16 -24.39
N LYS A 175 -21.88 3.46 -24.78
CA LYS A 175 -20.81 3.79 -23.82
C LYS A 175 -21.16 4.97 -22.91
N THR A 176 -21.90 5.96 -23.41
CA THR A 176 -22.38 7.08 -22.61
C THR A 176 -23.34 6.62 -21.53
N GLU A 177 -24.28 5.74 -21.85
CA GLU A 177 -25.22 5.17 -20.87
C GLU A 177 -24.49 4.29 -19.85
N GLU A 178 -23.54 3.49 -20.28
CA GLU A 178 -22.69 2.67 -19.39
C GLU A 178 -21.90 3.53 -18.40
N GLU A 179 -21.23 4.58 -18.88
CA GLU A 179 -20.48 5.50 -18.02
C GLU A 179 -21.40 6.33 -17.11
N ASN A 180 -22.62 6.64 -17.54
CA ASN A 180 -23.63 7.30 -16.71
C ASN A 180 -24.11 6.37 -15.59
N LEU A 181 -24.37 5.09 -15.88
CA LEU A 181 -24.72 4.11 -14.87
C LEU A 181 -23.59 3.95 -13.85
N GLU A 182 -22.34 3.80 -14.32
CA GLU A 182 -21.18 3.64 -13.45
C GLU A 182 -20.98 4.87 -12.54
N MET A 183 -21.11 6.09 -13.08
CA MET A 183 -21.03 7.33 -12.28
C MET A 183 -22.11 7.40 -11.20
N ASN A 184 -23.30 6.86 -11.49
CA ASN A 184 -24.40 6.76 -10.53
C ASN A 184 -24.33 5.49 -9.67
N ASN A 185 -23.17 4.81 -9.64
CA ASN A 185 -22.89 3.62 -8.84
C ASN A 185 -23.72 2.38 -9.21
N TYR A 186 -24.30 2.34 -10.40
CA TYR A 186 -24.98 1.17 -10.93
C TYR A 186 -24.02 0.28 -11.69
N MET A 187 -24.17 -1.03 -11.50
CA MET A 187 -23.53 -2.03 -12.34
C MET A 187 -24.43 -2.35 -13.53
N TYR A 188 -23.82 -2.69 -14.65
CA TYR A 188 -24.53 -3.15 -15.83
C TYR A 188 -23.89 -4.42 -16.41
N ILE A 189 -24.67 -5.10 -17.27
CA ILE A 189 -24.25 -6.28 -18.01
C ILE A 189 -24.56 -6.01 -19.47
N ARG A 190 -23.57 -6.25 -20.34
CA ARG A 190 -23.67 -6.08 -21.79
C ARG A 190 -24.35 -7.29 -22.44
N PRO A 191 -24.80 -7.18 -23.71
CA PRO A 191 -25.43 -8.29 -24.41
C PRO A 191 -24.56 -9.55 -24.39
N GLY A 192 -25.21 -10.71 -24.29
CA GLY A 192 -24.52 -11.99 -24.17
C GLY A 192 -23.94 -12.27 -22.79
N GLY A 193 -24.33 -11.54 -21.73
CA GLY A 193 -23.93 -11.83 -20.35
C GLY A 193 -22.52 -11.36 -20.00
N LYS A 194 -22.00 -10.37 -20.73
CA LYS A 194 -20.65 -9.84 -20.53
C LYS A 194 -20.66 -8.74 -19.48
N MET A 195 -19.96 -8.95 -18.37
CA MET A 195 -19.81 -7.94 -17.32
C MET A 195 -18.43 -7.29 -17.41
N PRO A 196 -18.32 -5.95 -17.35
CA PRO A 196 -17.02 -5.31 -17.20
C PRO A 196 -16.27 -5.84 -15.97
N ALA A 197 -15.05 -6.34 -16.19
CA ALA A 197 -14.27 -7.02 -15.16
C ALA A 197 -13.97 -6.11 -13.95
N ARG A 198 -13.86 -4.79 -14.15
CA ARG A 198 -13.68 -3.81 -13.07
C ARG A 198 -14.84 -3.81 -12.05
N GLN A 199 -16.08 -4.01 -12.50
CA GLN A 199 -17.24 -4.08 -11.61
C GLN A 199 -17.17 -5.35 -10.76
N PHE A 200 -16.82 -6.48 -11.38
CA PHE A 200 -16.63 -7.73 -10.67
C PHE A 200 -15.44 -7.68 -9.70
N ASN A 201 -14.31 -7.10 -10.13
CA ASN A 201 -13.15 -6.92 -9.28
C ASN A 201 -13.48 -6.01 -8.08
N GLY A 202 -14.30 -4.97 -8.28
CA GLY A 202 -14.82 -4.14 -7.19
C GLY A 202 -15.62 -4.94 -6.15
N MET A 203 -16.59 -5.74 -6.60
CA MET A 203 -17.34 -6.66 -5.71
C MET A 203 -16.42 -7.66 -4.99
N ARG A 204 -15.46 -8.22 -5.71
CA ARG A 204 -14.52 -9.20 -5.16
C ARG A 204 -13.61 -8.56 -4.10
N LEU A 205 -13.11 -7.35 -4.36
CA LEU A 205 -12.33 -6.58 -3.41
C LEU A 205 -13.10 -6.33 -2.12
N GLN A 206 -14.38 -5.94 -2.20
CA GLN A 206 -15.20 -5.75 -1.01
C GLN A 206 -15.28 -7.03 -0.16
N GLN A 207 -15.55 -8.18 -0.77
CA GLN A 207 -15.60 -9.46 -0.05
C GLN A 207 -14.25 -9.78 0.59
N LEU A 208 -13.16 -9.68 -0.17
CA LEU A 208 -11.81 -9.97 0.29
C LEU A 208 -11.36 -9.07 1.44
N ILE A 209 -11.71 -7.78 1.38
CA ILE A 209 -11.43 -6.84 2.46
C ILE A 209 -12.18 -7.26 3.72
N ASN A 210 -13.47 -7.59 3.61
CA ASN A 210 -14.28 -8.02 4.75
C ASN A 210 -13.76 -9.31 5.38
N ASP A 211 -13.44 -10.31 4.55
CA ASP A 211 -12.92 -11.61 5.01
C ASP A 211 -11.58 -11.41 5.72
N TYR A 212 -10.66 -10.66 5.10
CA TYR A 212 -9.33 -10.45 5.69
C TYR A 212 -9.38 -9.54 6.92
N THR A 213 -10.32 -8.59 7.00
CA THR A 213 -10.56 -7.82 8.22
C THR A 213 -10.97 -8.74 9.38
N ARG A 214 -11.83 -9.73 9.12
CA ARG A 214 -12.20 -10.74 10.13
C ARG A 214 -11.03 -11.61 10.55
N ASP A 215 -10.16 -11.98 9.60
CA ASP A 215 -8.94 -12.73 9.92
C ASP A 215 -8.00 -11.94 10.86
N LEU A 216 -8.03 -10.60 10.83
CA LEU A 216 -7.26 -9.72 11.71
C LEU A 216 -7.86 -9.58 13.12
N ASP A 217 -9.05 -10.13 13.39
CA ASP A 217 -9.66 -10.10 14.74
C ASP A 217 -8.82 -10.88 15.77
N VAL A 218 -7.98 -11.81 15.31
CA VAL A 218 -7.03 -12.54 16.18
C VAL A 218 -5.94 -11.64 16.77
N LEU A 219 -5.71 -10.45 16.19
CA LEU A 219 -4.77 -9.47 16.71
C LEU A 219 -5.40 -8.73 17.88
N THR A 220 -4.62 -8.38 18.90
CA THR A 220 -5.15 -7.71 20.10
C THR A 220 -5.25 -6.19 19.96
N GLY A 221 -4.58 -5.59 18.98
CA GLY A 221 -4.60 -4.14 18.76
C GLY A 221 -3.45 -3.65 17.87
N TRP A 222 -3.47 -2.33 17.60
CA TRP A 222 -2.45 -1.63 16.83
C TRP A 222 -1.73 -0.60 17.71
N GLY A 223 -0.44 -0.38 17.42
CA GLY A 223 0.37 0.63 18.08
C GLY A 223 0.82 1.73 17.12
N ALA A 224 0.94 2.95 17.62
CA ALA A 224 1.56 4.06 16.89
C ALA A 224 3.01 4.24 17.37
N PHE A 225 3.94 4.37 16.43
CA PHE A 225 5.34 4.68 16.72
C PHE A 225 5.58 6.16 16.42
N MET A 226 5.99 6.91 17.44
CA MET A 226 6.40 8.30 17.29
C MET A 226 7.94 8.38 17.32
N PRO A 227 8.58 9.07 16.37
CA PRO A 227 10.00 9.35 16.46
C PRO A 227 10.29 10.22 17.68
N ASP A 228 11.37 9.90 18.39
CA ASP A 228 11.84 10.71 19.53
C ASP A 228 12.35 12.06 19.00
N PRO A 229 11.78 13.21 19.43
CA PRO A 229 12.24 14.52 18.98
C PRO A 229 13.69 14.83 19.35
N ALA A 230 14.32 14.08 20.27
CA ALA A 230 15.68 14.31 20.74
C ALA A 230 16.79 13.82 19.78
N SER A 231 16.49 13.08 18.70
CA SER A 231 17.53 12.49 17.83
C SER A 231 17.86 13.30 16.56
N SER A 232 17.77 14.63 16.62
CA SER A 232 18.10 15.53 15.50
C SER A 232 19.58 15.94 15.51
N SER A 233 20.48 15.00 15.20
CA SER A 233 21.91 15.28 14.99
C SER A 233 22.33 14.80 13.59
N CYS A 234 22.12 15.67 12.61
CA CYS A 234 22.56 15.52 11.23
C CYS A 234 24.03 15.99 11.09
N ARG A 235 24.94 15.12 10.63
CA ARG A 235 26.23 15.53 10.04
C ARG A 235 26.48 14.78 8.74
N THR A 236 26.62 15.57 7.69
CA THR A 236 27.05 15.24 6.35
C THR A 236 28.32 14.38 6.34
N PHE A 237 28.32 13.22 5.67
CA PHE A 237 29.54 12.47 5.41
C PHE A 237 30.04 12.69 3.98
N GLN A 238 31.18 13.39 3.88
CA GLN A 238 32.05 13.35 2.71
C GLN A 238 32.75 11.99 2.69
N GLY A 239 32.49 11.17 1.67
CA GLY A 239 33.17 9.89 1.50
C GLY A 239 34.62 10.07 1.05
N THR A 240 35.57 9.71 1.92
CA THR A 240 36.93 9.37 1.50
C THR A 240 37.09 7.84 1.46
N ARG A 241 37.52 7.36 0.29
CA ARG A 241 37.91 5.96 0.05
C ARG A 241 39.23 5.63 0.76
N SER A 242 39.34 4.40 1.26
CA SER A 242 40.59 3.65 1.47
C SER A 242 40.22 2.16 1.59
N SER A 243 40.23 1.40 0.50
CA SER A 243 41.32 0.55 -0.02
C SER A 243 41.70 -0.66 0.86
N HIS A 244 41.32 -1.86 0.36
CA HIS A 244 42.01 -3.17 0.45
C HIS A 244 42.19 -3.75 1.90
N SER A 245 42.20 -5.05 2.21
CA SER A 245 42.33 -6.32 1.49
C SER A 245 42.03 -7.46 2.50
N LEU A 246 41.36 -8.52 2.03
CA LEU A 246 41.46 -9.95 2.34
C LEU A 246 42.03 -10.47 3.70
N ARG A 247 41.22 -11.37 4.30
CA ARG A 247 41.53 -12.65 4.98
C ARG A 247 42.58 -12.68 6.10
N THR A 248 42.17 -13.12 7.29
CA THR A 248 42.46 -14.45 7.90
C THR A 248 42.13 -14.45 9.41
N CYS A 249 41.45 -15.50 9.89
CA CYS A 249 41.65 -16.02 11.26
C CYS A 249 42.75 -17.10 11.16
N PRO A 250 43.61 -17.28 12.18
CA PRO A 250 43.28 -18.25 13.23
C PRO A 250 43.81 -17.94 14.65
N TYR A 251 43.34 -18.77 15.58
CA TYR A 251 43.73 -18.95 16.98
C TYR A 251 45.25 -19.03 17.26
N SER A 252 45.66 -18.51 18.42
CA SER A 252 46.65 -19.16 19.31
C SER A 252 46.64 -18.53 20.71
N VAL A 253 46.59 -19.40 21.74
CA VAL A 253 46.79 -19.12 23.17
C VAL A 253 48.27 -19.31 23.50
N SER A 254 48.90 -18.37 24.21
CA SER A 254 50.04 -18.67 25.10
C SER A 254 50.30 -17.54 26.11
N THR A 255 50.04 -17.86 27.38
CA THR A 255 50.78 -17.54 28.61
C THR A 255 51.91 -16.49 28.59
N GLY A 256 51.81 -15.50 29.50
CA GLY A 256 52.80 -15.38 30.60
C GLY A 256 53.80 -14.21 30.59
N ARG A 257 53.81 -13.51 31.75
CA ARG A 257 54.87 -12.70 32.42
C ARG A 257 55.12 -11.23 32.00
N ASN A 258 54.74 -10.34 32.93
CA ASN A 258 55.62 -9.50 33.77
C ASN A 258 57.05 -9.24 33.25
N ASP A 259 57.44 -7.97 33.05
CA ASP A 259 58.04 -7.12 34.09
C ASP A 259 58.54 -5.79 33.49
N ARG A 260 58.32 -4.72 34.28
CA ARG A 260 58.92 -3.35 34.26
C ARG A 260 58.45 -2.34 33.22
#